data_AF-A0A5B6VPM0-F1
#
_entry.id   AF-A0A5B6VPM0-F1
#
_cell.length_a   1.000
_cell.length_b   1.000
_cell.length_c   1.000
_cell.angle_alpha   90.00
_cell.angle_beta   90.00
_cell.angle_gamma   90.00
#
_symmetry.space_group_name_H-M   'P 1'
#
loop_
_entity.id
_entity.type
_entity.pdbx_description
1 polymer ?
#
loop_
_entity_poly.entity_id
_entity_poly.type
_entity_poly.pdbx_seq_one_letter_code
_entity_poly.pdbx_strand_id
1 'polypeptide(L)' 'MAPYEALYGRKCQTPLETKEKVKVIRDSLKAVSDQQKSYADLKRKDIEFQIGDKVFLKVSPWKKILWFGQKRNLILRFI' A
#
# COMPACT_ATOMS: atom_id res chain seq x y z
N MET A 1 27.05 -32.54 26.76
CA MET A 1 26.37 -32.58 25.45
C MET A 1 24.88 -32.69 25.72
N ALA A 2 24.05 -31.77 25.22
CA ALA A 2 22.61 -31.92 25.38
C ALA A 2 22.11 -33.09 24.48
N PRO A 3 21.15 -33.92 24.93
CA PRO A 3 20.77 -35.16 24.23
C PRO A 3 20.30 -34.96 22.78
N TYR A 4 19.72 -33.81 22.45
CA TYR A 4 19.32 -33.45 21.08
C TYR A 4 20.51 -33.22 20.13
N GLU A 5 21.60 -32.61 20.62
CA GLU A 5 22.77 -32.29 19.80
C GLU A 5 23.49 -33.57 19.34
N ALA A 6 23.43 -34.64 20.13
CA ALA A 6 23.98 -35.95 19.79
C ALA A 6 23.15 -36.69 18.73
N LEU A 7 21.83 -36.49 18.69
CA LEU A 7 20.92 -37.17 17.75
C LEU A 7 20.87 -36.50 16.38
N TYR A 8 20.93 -35.17 16.34
CA TYR A 8 20.69 -34.40 15.11
C TYR A 8 21.91 -33.59 14.64
N GLY A 9 23.01 -33.57 15.40
CA GLY A 9 24.24 -32.84 15.02
C GLY A 9 24.08 -31.32 14.91
N ARG A 10 22.93 -30.76 15.32
CA ARG A 10 22.70 -29.32 15.39
C ARG A 10 22.62 -28.87 16.83
N LYS A 11 23.21 -27.71 17.12
CA LYS A 11 23.03 -27.01 18.39
C LYS A 11 21.56 -26.64 18.57
N CYS A 12 21.01 -26.88 19.76
CA CYS A 12 19.66 -26.44 20.09
C CYS A 12 19.60 -24.90 19.97
N GLN A 13 18.69 -24.36 19.16
CA GLN A 13 18.37 -22.94 19.28
C GLN A 13 17.66 -22.73 20.62
N THR A 14 18.22 -21.88 21.47
CA THR A 14 17.61 -21.61 22.78
C THR A 14 16.31 -20.80 22.60
N PRO A 15 15.29 -21.01 23.45
CA PRO A 15 14.04 -20.25 23.39
C PRO A 15 14.19 -18.73 23.56
N LEU A 16 15.35 -18.24 24.00
CA LEU A 16 15.65 -16.82 24.17
C LEU A 16 16.13 -16.18 22.86
N GLU A 17 17.07 -16.81 22.17
CA GLU A 17 17.59 -16.33 20.86
C GLU A 17 16.49 -16.26 19.79
N THR A 18 15.53 -17.20 19.86
CA THR A 18 14.38 -17.21 18.95
C THR A 18 13.39 -16.09 19.25
N LYS A 19 13.19 -15.73 20.53
CA LYS A 19 12.31 -14.61 20.92
C LYS A 19 12.85 -13.27 20.43
N GLU A 20 14.16 -13.06 20.49
CA GLU A 20 14.80 -11.83 20.00
C GLU A 20 14.63 -11.67 18.49
N LYS A 21 14.86 -12.76 17.73
CA LYS A 21 14.64 -12.76 16.27
C LYS A 21 13.18 -12.48 15.91
N VAL A 22 12.24 -13.06 16.65
CA VAL A 22 10.80 -12.80 16.44
C VAL A 22 10.42 -11.36 16.75
N LYS A 23 11.02 -10.73 17.78
CA LYS A 23 10.81 -9.30 18.07
C LYS A 23 11.28 -8.43 16.91
N VAL A 24 12.49 -8.65 16.41
CA VAL A 24 13.05 -7.90 15.27
C VAL A 24 12.15 -8.01 14.02
N ILE A 25 11.64 -9.21 13.72
CA ILE A 25 10.72 -9.40 12.58
C ILE A 25 9.39 -8.67 12.79
N ARG A 26 8.86 -8.65 14.01
CA ARG A 26 7.63 -7.92 14.32
C ARG A 26 7.82 -6.41 14.19
N ASP A 27 8.94 -5.90 14.67
CA ASP A 27 9.24 -4.46 14.60
C ASP A 27 9.45 -4.01 13.15
N SER A 28 10.13 -4.81 12.33
CA SER A 28 10.31 -4.51 10.91
C SER A 28 8.99 -4.56 10.13
N LEU A 29 8.13 -5.55 10.39
CA LEU A 29 6.79 -5.62 9.80
C LEU A 29 5.92 -4.43 10.19
N LYS A 30 5.99 -4.00 11.45
CA LYS A 30 5.26 -2.84 11.95
C LYS A 30 5.72 -1.56 11.25
N ALA A 31 7.04 -1.35 11.14
CA ALA A 31 7.59 -0.19 10.45
C ALA A 31 7.15 -0.10 8.97
N VAL A 32 7.15 -1.24 8.26
CA VAL A 32 6.66 -1.31 6.87
C VAL A 32 5.16 -0.99 6.78
N SER A 33 4.36 -1.53 7.69
CA SER A 33 2.92 -1.27 7.74
C SER A 33 2.61 0.21 8.00
N ASP A 34 3.30 0.83 8.95
CA ASP A 34 3.16 2.24 9.28
C ASP A 34 3.59 3.13 8.10
N GLN A 35 4.67 2.79 7.40
CA GLN A 35 5.10 3.48 6.18
C GLN A 35 4.06 3.38 5.08
N GLN A 36 3.52 2.18 4.83
CA GLN A 36 2.47 1.98 3.82
C GLN A 36 1.19 2.75 4.16
N LYS A 37 0.82 2.77 5.44
CA LYS A 37 -0.34 3.54 5.94
C LYS A 37 -0.13 5.04 5.75
N SER A 38 1.05 5.58 6.04
CA SER A 38 1.37 6.99 5.80
C SER A 38 1.22 7.37 4.32
N TYR A 39 1.64 6.50 3.39
CA TYR A 39 1.53 6.75 1.96
C TYR A 39 0.06 6.69 1.48
N ALA A 40 -0.71 5.75 2.03
CA ALA A 40 -2.14 5.65 1.77
C ALA A 40 -2.91 6.85 2.32
N ASP A 41 -2.58 7.31 3.53
CA ASP A 41 -3.22 8.44 4.18
C ASP A 41 -2.91 9.76 3.45
N LEU A 42 -1.68 9.96 2.97
CA LEU A 42 -1.33 11.11 2.12
C LEU A 42 -2.15 11.16 0.82
N LYS A 43 -2.47 10.00 0.22
CA LYS A 43 -3.33 9.92 -0.98
C LYS A 43 -4.82 10.04 -0.68
N ARG A 44 -5.21 9.91 0.59
CA ARG A 44 -6.60 10.01 1.06
C ARG A 44 -6.94 11.35 1.69
N LYS A 45 -5.95 12.23 1.93
CA LYS A 45 -6.23 13.60 2.33
C LYS A 45 -7.09 14.26 1.26
N ASP A 46 -8.23 14.80 1.67
CA ASP A 46 -9.01 15.70 0.85
C ASP A 46 -8.08 16.87 0.47
N ILE A 47 -7.91 17.10 -0.83
CA ILE A 47 -7.08 18.21 -1.29
C ILE A 47 -7.85 19.49 -0.95
N GLU A 48 -7.42 20.22 0.07
CA GLU A 48 -7.95 21.53 0.41
C GLU A 48 -7.49 22.52 -0.66
N PHE A 49 -8.42 22.96 -1.51
CA PHE A 49 -8.13 23.96 -2.54
C PHE A 49 -8.31 25.35 -1.97
N GLN A 50 -7.32 26.23 -2.19
CA GLN A 50 -7.47 27.64 -1.91
C GLN A 50 -8.13 28.35 -3.10
N ILE A 51 -8.79 29.47 -2.82
CA ILE A 51 -9.40 30.31 -3.86
C ILE A 51 -8.27 30.83 -4.76
N GLY A 52 -8.21 30.34 -6.00
CA GLY A 52 -7.15 30.66 -6.98
C GLY A 52 -6.37 29.45 -7.50
N ASP A 53 -6.50 28.27 -6.87
CA ASP A 53 -5.88 27.05 -7.35
C ASP A 53 -6.54 26.54 -8.64
N LYS A 54 -5.71 26.20 -9.65
CA LYS A 54 -6.18 25.61 -10.91
C LYS A 54 -6.37 24.11 -10.73
N VAL A 55 -7.63 23.68 -10.58
CA VAL A 55 -8.01 22.27 -10.44
C VAL A 55 -8.61 21.73 -11.72
N PHE A 56 -8.17 20.53 -12.12
CA PHE A 56 -8.76 19.83 -13.25
C PHE A 56 -10.04 19.10 -12.85
N LEU A 57 -11.19 19.51 -13.39
CA LEU A 57 -12.45 18.81 -13.13
C LEU A 57 -12.58 17.58 -14.04
N LYS A 58 -12.66 16.39 -13.43
CA LYS A 58 -12.88 15.14 -14.17
C LYS A 58 -14.35 15.02 -14.59
N VAL A 59 -14.64 15.47 -15.80
CA VAL A 59 -15.98 15.36 -16.40
C VAL A 59 -16.20 13.97 -17.00
N SER A 60 -17.32 13.33 -16.65
CA SER A 60 -17.85 12.21 -17.43
C SER A 60 -18.71 12.78 -18.57
N PRO A 61 -18.56 12.28 -19.82
CA PRO A 61 -19.40 12.74 -20.92
C PRO A 61 -20.83 12.21 -20.69
N TRP A 62 -21.67 12.99 -20.03
CA TRP A 62 -23.10 12.71 -19.78
C TRP A 62 -23.91 12.45 -21.06
N LYS A 63 -23.36 12.79 -22.24
CA LYS A 63 -24.03 12.72 -23.54
C LYS A 63 -23.98 11.34 -24.23
N LYS A 64 -23.55 10.28 -23.55
CA LYS A 64 -23.32 8.95 -24.13
C LYS A 64 -24.46 7.92 -23.90
N ILE A 65 -25.68 8.36 -23.57
CA ILE A 65 -26.84 7.46 -23.35
C ILE A 65 -27.77 7.34 -24.57
N LEU A 66 -27.82 8.30 -25.52
CA LEU A 66 -28.90 8.32 -26.54
C LEU A 66 -28.45 8.10 -28.02
N TRP A 67 -27.16 8.15 -28.38
CA TRP A 67 -26.73 8.30 -29.79
C TRP A 67 -25.52 7.44 -30.24
N PHE A 68 -25.40 6.17 -29.84
CA PHE A 68 -24.25 5.37 -30.31
C PHE A 68 -24.48 4.72 -31.69
N GLY A 69 -24.26 5.51 -32.75
CA GLY A 69 -24.24 5.07 -34.15
C GLY A 69 -23.09 5.67 -35.00
N GLN A 70 -22.17 6.47 -34.42
CA GLN A 70 -21.06 7.03 -35.18
C GLN A 70 -19.72 7.01 -34.44
N LYS A 71 -18.74 6.46 -35.17
CA LYS A 71 -17.34 6.19 -34.81
C LYS A 71 -16.56 7.50 -34.65
N ARG A 72 -16.50 8.06 -33.44
CA ARG A 72 -15.51 9.08 -33.04
C ARG A 72 -14.89 8.74 -31.69
N ASN A 73 -13.56 8.77 -31.65
CA ASN A 73 -12.74 8.45 -30.49
C ASN A 73 -13.00 9.47 -29.35
N LEU A 74 -13.23 8.96 -28.14
CA LEU A 74 -13.44 9.78 -26.95
C LEU A 74 -12.11 10.41 -26.47
N ILE A 75 -11.97 11.73 -26.65
CA ILE A 75 -10.90 12.60 -26.11
C ILE A 75 -11.64 13.85 -25.62
N LEU A 76 -11.42 14.55 -24.50
CA LEU A 76 -10.38 14.73 -23.49
C LEU A 76 -11.09 14.76 -22.10
N ARG A 77 -10.45 14.38 -20.99
CA ARG A 77 -11.14 14.19 -19.68
C ARG A 77 -10.77 15.20 -18.58
N PHE A 78 -10.42 16.44 -18.93
CA PHE A 78 -10.09 17.48 -17.95
C PHE A 78 -10.40 18.88 -18.54
N ILE A 79 -10.96 19.79 -17.73
CA ILE A 79 -11.09 21.24 -17.98
C ILE A 79 -10.23 21.95 -16.94
#